data_AF-A0A820B0L0-F1
#
_entry.id   AF-A0A820B0L0-F1
#
_cell.length_a   1.000
_cell.length_b   1.000
_cell.length_c   1.000
_cell.angle_alpha   90.00
_cell.angle_beta   90.00
_cell.angle_gamma   90.00
#
_symmetry.space_group_name_H-M   'P 1'
#
loop_
_entity.id
_entity.type
_entity.pdbx_description
1 polymer ?
#
loop_
_entity_poly.entity_id
_entity_poly.type
_entity_poly.pdbx_seq_one_letter_code
_entity_poly.pdbx_strand_id
1 'polypeptide(L)' 'SIGAFTALQRREIPSRMLFFPNENHWTLNPFNSLVWYQEIFNWMEQWTQ' A
#
# COMPACT_ATOMS: atom_id res chain seq x y z
N SER A 1 -0.53 4.17 -8.21
CA SER A 1 -0.33 5.43 -8.95
C SER A 1 -0.49 6.60 -7.99
N ILE A 2 0.43 7.57 -8.00
CA ILE A 2 0.36 8.79 -7.18
C ILE A 2 -0.95 9.55 -7.42
N GLY A 3 -1.41 9.63 -8.68
CA GLY A 3 -2.66 10.33 -9.02
C GLY A 3 -3.90 9.74 -8.35
N ALA A 4 -3.97 8.40 -8.25
CA ALA A 4 -5.07 7.72 -7.56
C ALA A 4 -5.04 8.04 -6.05
N PHE A 5 -3.87 8.00 -5.42
CA PHE A 5 -3.72 8.36 -4.01
C PHE A 5 -4.14 9.81 -3.74
N THR A 6 -3.63 10.76 -4.52
CA THR A 6 -4.03 12.18 -4.38
C THR A 6 -5.52 12.40 -4.58
N ALA A 7 -6.16 11.70 -5.53
CA ALA A 7 -7.59 11.80 -5.75
C ALA A 7 -8.40 11.28 -4.55
N LEU A 8 -7.98 10.17 -3.93
CA LEU A 8 -8.61 9.62 -2.71
C LEU A 8 -8.45 10.58 -1.52
N GLN A 9 -7.25 11.13 -1.32
CA GLN A 9 -6.98 12.10 -0.26
C GLN A 9 -7.87 13.35 -0.37
N ARG A 10 -8.05 13.90 -1.59
CA ARG A 10 -8.93 15.05 -1.83
C ARG A 10 -10.41 14.79 -1.57
N ARG A 11 -10.83 13.53 -1.57
CA ARG A 11 -12.21 13.10 -1.30
C ARG A 11 -12.39 12.62 0.14
N GLU A 12 -11.37 12.79 0.98
CA GLU A 12 -11.37 12.32 2.37
C GLU A 12 -11.62 10.80 2.48
N ILE A 13 -11.28 10.06 1.42
CA ILE A 13 -11.40 8.60 1.42
C ILE A 13 -10.14 8.03 2.09
N PRO A 14 -10.29 7.25 3.17
CA PRO A 14 -9.16 6.60 3.84
C PRO A 14 -8.31 5.83 2.84
N SER A 15 -7.02 6.18 2.76
CA SER A 15 -6.07 5.56 1.86
C SER A 15 -4.66 5.66 2.41
N ARG A 16 -3.84 4.64 2.14
CA ARG A 16 -2.41 4.60 2.51
C ARG A 16 -1.56 4.41 1.26
N MET A 17 -0.33 4.91 1.30
CA MET A 17 0.65 4.75 0.22
C MET A 17 1.86 3.97 0.75
N LEU A 18 2.10 2.79 0.20
CA LEU A 18 3.30 1.99 0.43
C LEU A 18 4.26 2.17 -0.74
N PHE A 19 5.49 2.58 -0.45
CA PHE A 19 6.50 2.90 -1.46
C PHE A 19 7.84 2.26 -1.12
N PHE A 20 8.38 1.50 -2.06
CA PHE A 20 9.71 0.88 -1.96
C PHE A 20 10.64 1.52 -3.01
N PRO A 21 11.55 2.43 -2.61
CA PRO A 21 12.36 3.21 -3.56
C PRO A 21 13.34 2.38 -4.39
N ASN A 22 13.70 1.19 -3.91
CA ASN A 22 14.69 0.30 -4.52
C ASN A 22 14.05 -0.90 -5.23
N GLU A 23 12.74 -0.90 -5.45
CA GLU A 23 12.01 -1.94 -6.17
C GLU A 23 11.60 -1.47 -7.57
N ASN A 24 11.27 -2.42 -8.45
CA ASN A 24 10.67 -2.14 -9.74
C ASN A 24 9.13 -2.29 -9.68
N HIS A 25 8.50 -2.73 -10.76
CA HIS A 25 7.05 -3.00 -10.75
C HIS A 25 6.65 -4.16 -9.83
N TRP A 26 7.60 -5.03 -9.48
CA TRP A 26 7.44 -6.18 -8.60
C TRP A 26 8.19 -5.97 -7.29
N THR A 27 7.71 -6.57 -6.22
CA THR A 27 8.41 -6.64 -4.93
C THR A 27 9.36 -7.84 -4.96
N LEU A 28 10.64 -7.60 -5.29
CA LEU A 28 11.64 -8.66 -5.45
C LEU A 28 12.47 -8.88 -4.18
N ASN A 29 12.68 -7.86 -3.37
CA ASN A 29 13.39 -8.01 -2.11
C ASN A 29 12.52 -8.79 -1.10
N PRO A 30 13.03 -9.90 -0.52
CA PRO A 30 12.25 -10.73 0.38
C PRO A 30 11.79 -10.00 1.66
N PHE A 31 12.57 -9.02 2.15
CA PHE A 31 12.17 -8.22 3.32
C PHE A 31 11.03 -7.26 2.96
N ASN A 32 11.06 -6.66 1.77
CA ASN A 32 9.95 -5.82 1.31
C ASN A 32 8.67 -6.63 1.09
N SER A 33 8.79 -7.90 0.65
CA SER A 33 7.64 -8.79 0.51
C SER A 33 6.95 -9.05 1.86
N LEU A 34 7.70 -9.22 2.95
CA LEU A 34 7.12 -9.36 4.29
C LEU A 34 6.31 -8.12 4.69
N VAL A 35 6.89 -6.92 4.48
CA VAL A 35 6.20 -5.64 4.76
C VAL A 35 4.96 -5.49 3.88
N TRP A 36 5.05 -5.81 2.59
CA TRP A 36 3.94 -5.77 1.64
C TRP A 36 2.75 -6.60 2.11
N TYR A 37 2.98 -7.88 2.44
CA TYR A 37 1.92 -8.76 2.90
C TYR A 37 1.34 -8.32 4.25
N GLN A 38 2.18 -7.86 5.17
CA GLN A 38 1.73 -7.35 6.47
C GLN A 38 0.79 -6.14 6.31
N GLU A 39 1.14 -5.16 5.48
CA GLU A 39 0.28 -3.99 5.23
C GLU A 39 -1.05 -4.37 4.58
N ILE A 40 -1.06 -5.34 3.64
CA ILE A 40 -2.30 -5.82 3.02
C ILE A 40 -3.20 -6.49 4.06
N PHE A 41 -2.66 -7.42 4.85
CA PHE A 41 -3.48 -8.14 5.84
C PHE A 41 -4.03 -7.20 6.91
N ASN A 42 -3.21 -6.27 7.42
CA ASN A 42 -3.66 -5.26 8.37
C ASN A 42 -4.74 -4.34 7.78
N TRP A 43 -4.64 -3.99 6.50
CA TRP A 43 -5.67 -3.19 5.82
C TRP A 43 -6.97 -3.96 5.67
N MET A 44 -6.92 -5.24 5.27
CA MET A 44 -8.12 -6.07 5.19
C MET A 44 -8.77 -6.26 6.56
N GLU A 45 -7.99 -6.56 7.59
CA GLU A 45 -8.51 -6.69 8.96
C GLU A 45 -9.26 -5.44 9.42
N GLN A 46 -8.76 -4.24 9.09
CA GLN A 46 -9.41 -2.98 9.43
C GLN A 46 -10.77 -2.77 8.73
N TRP A 47 -10.95 -3.28 7.51
CA TRP A 47 -12.08 -2.88 6.64
C TRP A 47 -13.03 -4.01 6.23
N THR A 48 -12.67 -5.27 6.43
CA THR A 48 -13.45 -6.43 5.97
C THR A 48 -13.90 -7.37 7.09
N GLN A 49 -13.66 -7.02 8.36
CA GLN A 49 -14.18 -7.75 9.52
C GLN A 49 -15.55 -7.20 9.93
#